data_AF-A0A955WZ02-F1
#
_entry.id   AF-A0A955WZ02-F1
#
_cell.length_a   1.000
_cell.length_b   1.000
_cell.length_c   1.000
_cell.angle_alpha   90.00
_cell.angle_beta   90.00
_cell.angle_gamma   90.00
#
_symmetry.space_group_name_H-M   'P 1'
#
loop_
_entity.id
_entity.type
_entity.pdbx_description
1 polymer ?
#
loop_
_entity_poly.entity_id
_entity_poly.type
_entity_poly.pdbx_seq_one_letter_code
_entity_poly.pdbx_strand_id
1 'polypeptide(L)'
;VLAYGTNEAYSAKDFDLEQYALGLDRVLARVRAAAPGADCLLQGPPDFQRNRRPVPALAQIIAAQRAAADVHGCAFWDTQAAMGGPGAIARWRKARLAAGDRVHLTRDGYTQLGEVWAAALKAALTPP
;
A
#
# COMPACT_ATOMS: atom_id res chain seq x y z
N VAL A 1 7.92 -4.06 -8.36
CA VAL A 1 6.88 -3.47 -7.49
C VAL A 1 6.29 -4.58 -6.64
N LEU A 2 6.22 -4.39 -5.31
CA LEU A 2 5.49 -5.27 -4.40
C LEU A 2 4.30 -4.50 -3.83
N ALA A 3 3.09 -5.07 -3.87
CA ALA A 3 1.87 -4.39 -3.42
C ALA A 3 1.02 -5.34 -2.56
N TYR A 4 1.24 -5.28 -1.25
CA TYR A 4 0.60 -6.13 -0.24
C TYR A 4 0.25 -5.30 1.00
N GLY A 5 -0.42 -5.90 1.99
CA GLY A 5 -0.75 -5.24 3.26
C GLY A 5 -2.25 -5.14 3.55
N THR A 6 -3.11 -5.19 2.52
CA THR A 6 -4.57 -5.07 2.72
C THR A 6 -5.12 -6.25 3.52
N ASN A 7 -4.75 -7.49 3.15
CA ASN A 7 -5.27 -8.70 3.81
C ASN A 7 -4.69 -8.89 5.21
N GLU A 8 -3.41 -8.52 5.37
CA GLU A 8 -2.69 -8.53 6.63
C GLU A 8 -3.34 -7.56 7.63
N ALA A 9 -3.71 -6.35 7.19
CA ALA A 9 -4.49 -5.43 8.02
C ALA A 9 -5.95 -5.92 8.22
N TYR A 10 -6.58 -6.50 7.20
CA TYR A 10 -8.00 -6.91 7.27
C TYR A 10 -8.23 -8.04 8.28
N SER A 11 -7.28 -8.97 8.42
CA SER A 11 -7.38 -10.16 9.27
C SER A 11 -7.21 -9.86 10.77
N ALA A 12 -6.95 -8.60 11.15
CA ALA A 12 -6.61 -8.20 12.51
C ALA A 12 -7.79 -8.37 13.51
N LYS A 13 -7.88 -9.54 14.11
CA LYS A 13 -8.35 -9.70 15.49
C LYS A 13 -7.14 -9.79 16.44
N ASP A 14 -6.06 -10.43 15.95
CA ASP A 14 -4.78 -10.64 16.64
C ASP A 14 -3.61 -10.24 15.71
N PHE A 15 -3.60 -9.01 15.20
CA PHE A 15 -2.51 -8.55 14.34
C PHE A 15 -1.23 -8.41 15.14
N ASP A 16 -0.24 -9.23 14.80
CA ASP A 16 1.12 -9.17 15.32
C ASP A 16 2.01 -8.38 14.35
N LEU A 17 2.33 -7.15 14.76
CA LEU A 17 3.16 -6.24 14.00
C LEU A 17 4.60 -6.77 13.84
N GLU A 18 5.13 -7.44 14.86
CA GLU A 18 6.48 -7.98 14.83
C GLU A 18 6.57 -9.14 13.84
N GLN A 19 5.62 -10.08 13.90
CA GLN A 19 5.53 -11.17 12.95
C GLN A 19 5.35 -10.65 11.51
N TYR A 20 4.51 -9.62 11.32
CA TYR A 20 4.34 -8.97 10.02
C TYR A 20 5.66 -8.36 9.51
N ALA A 21 6.35 -7.59 10.34
CA ALA A 21 7.61 -6.94 9.97
C ALA A 21 8.69 -7.96 9.61
N LEU A 22 8.84 -9.04 10.40
CA LEU A 22 9.76 -10.15 10.11
C LEU A 22 9.41 -10.87 8.80
N GLY A 23 8.12 -11.07 8.53
CA GLY A 23 7.66 -11.65 7.27
C GLY A 23 7.99 -10.77 6.07
N LEU A 24 7.72 -9.47 6.18
CA LEU A 24 8.01 -8.50 5.13
C LEU A 24 9.52 -8.38 4.86
N ASP A 25 10.34 -8.33 5.90
CA ASP A 25 11.80 -8.31 5.80
C ASP A 25 12.32 -9.49 4.97
N ARG A 26 11.86 -10.71 5.28
CA ARG A 26 12.24 -11.93 4.54
C ARG A 26 11.82 -11.87 3.07
N VAL A 27 10.64 -11.32 2.77
CA VAL A 27 10.15 -11.18 1.40
C VAL A 27 11.03 -10.19 0.63
N LEU A 28 11.31 -9.01 1.20
CA LEU A 28 12.14 -8.00 0.56
C LEU A 28 13.57 -8.51 0.36
N ALA A 29 14.19 -9.11 1.38
CA ALA A 29 15.51 -9.71 1.30
C ALA A 29 15.61 -10.71 0.13
N ARG A 30 14.62 -11.61 0.02
CA ARG A 30 14.57 -12.61 -1.05
C ARG A 30 14.44 -11.97 -2.44
N VAL A 31 13.59 -10.95 -2.58
CA VAL A 31 13.39 -10.27 -3.86
C VAL A 31 14.63 -9.48 -4.27
N ARG A 32 15.27 -8.76 -3.32
CA ARG A 32 16.52 -8.03 -3.58
C ARG A 32 17.66 -8.97 -3.96
N ALA A 33 17.77 -10.12 -3.31
CA ALA A 33 18.77 -11.14 -3.66
C ALA A 33 18.52 -11.77 -5.04
N ALA A 34 17.25 -11.99 -5.42
CA ALA A 34 16.90 -12.59 -6.71
C ALA A 34 17.08 -11.63 -7.90
N ALA A 35 16.97 -10.31 -7.67
CA ALA A 35 17.08 -9.30 -8.71
C ALA A 35 17.91 -8.08 -8.23
N PRO A 36 19.22 -8.25 -8.00
CA PRO A 36 20.05 -7.22 -7.37
C PRO A 36 20.18 -5.93 -8.19
N GLY A 37 20.09 -6.03 -9.52
CA GLY A 37 20.17 -4.88 -10.43
C GLY A 37 18.83 -4.21 -10.75
N ALA A 38 17.71 -4.72 -10.23
CA ALA A 38 16.40 -4.11 -10.48
C ALA A 38 16.11 -2.97 -9.50
N ASP A 39 15.40 -1.95 -9.96
CA ASP A 39 14.79 -0.96 -9.05
C ASP A 39 13.72 -1.63 -8.17
N CYS A 40 13.62 -1.16 -6.93
CA CYS A 40 12.65 -1.68 -5.98
C CYS A 40 11.64 -0.61 -5.56
N LEU A 41 10.36 -0.97 -5.61
CA LEU A 41 9.27 -0.17 -5.10
C LEU A 41 8.35 -1.05 -4.26
N LEU A 42 8.17 -0.69 -3.00
CA LEU A 42 7.14 -1.22 -2.12
C LEU A 42 5.95 -0.27 -2.10
N GLN A 43 4.80 -0.75 -2.51
CA GLN A 43 3.55 -0.02 -2.54
C GLN A 43 2.69 -0.45 -1.36
N GLY A 44 2.39 0.50 -0.47
CA GLY A 44 1.55 0.25 0.69
C GLY A 44 0.07 0.04 0.33
N PRO A 45 -0.74 -0.50 1.25
CA PRO A 45 -2.15 -0.76 1.02
C PRO A 45 -2.94 0.53 0.78
N PRO A 46 -4.03 0.47 0.00
CA PRO A 46 -5.00 1.57 -0.10
C PRO A 46 -5.69 1.83 1.24
N ASP A 47 -6.39 2.96 1.35
CA ASP A 47 -7.38 3.13 2.42
C ASP A 47 -8.50 2.09 2.24
N PHE A 48 -8.92 1.45 3.34
CA PHE A 48 -10.06 0.54 3.32
C PHE A 48 -10.78 0.51 4.67
N GLN A 49 -11.98 -0.09 4.67
CA GLN A 49 -12.79 -0.25 5.87
C GLN A 49 -13.29 -1.68 6.00
N ARG A 50 -13.29 -2.20 7.23
CA ARG A 50 -13.92 -3.47 7.59
C ARG A 50 -15.24 -3.16 8.29
N ASN A 51 -16.36 -3.69 7.79
CA ASN A 51 -17.70 -3.38 8.32
C ASN A 51 -17.95 -1.87 8.47
N ARG A 52 -17.51 -1.08 7.47
CA ARG A 52 -17.62 0.39 7.43
C ARG A 52 -16.86 1.13 8.55
N ARG A 53 -15.92 0.46 9.24
CA ARG A 53 -15.05 1.04 10.26
C ARG A 53 -13.60 1.07 9.77
N PRO A 54 -12.80 2.07 10.18
CA PRO A 54 -11.36 2.06 9.95
C PRO A 54 -10.72 0.78 10.49
N VAL A 55 -9.64 0.35 9.87
CA VAL A 55 -8.85 -0.80 10.33
C VAL A 55 -7.64 -0.27 11.11
N PRO A 56 -7.59 -0.46 12.45
CA PRO A 56 -6.55 0.15 13.29
C PRO A 56 -5.12 -0.25 12.88
N ALA A 57 -4.92 -1.49 12.44
CA ALA A 57 -3.62 -2.02 12.02
C ALA A 57 -3.07 -1.36 10.74
N LEU A 58 -3.90 -0.65 9.95
CA LEU A 58 -3.48 -0.10 8.66
C LEU A 58 -2.32 0.90 8.80
N ALA A 59 -2.39 1.80 9.78
CA ALA A 59 -1.33 2.78 10.03
C ALA A 59 -0.01 2.09 10.46
N GLN A 60 -0.10 1.03 11.25
CA GLN A 60 1.06 0.25 11.70
C GLN A 60 1.71 -0.48 10.53
N ILE A 61 0.92 -1.08 9.64
CA ILE A 61 1.41 -1.73 8.42
C ILE A 61 2.10 -0.73 7.49
N ILE A 62 1.49 0.43 7.24
CA ILE A 62 2.09 1.47 6.38
C ILE A 62 3.44 1.92 6.95
N ALA A 63 3.52 2.14 8.28
CA ALA A 63 4.77 2.52 8.93
C ALA A 63 5.84 1.42 8.84
N ALA A 64 5.47 0.16 9.10
CA ALA A 64 6.39 -0.98 8.99
C ALA A 64 6.88 -1.19 7.55
N GLN A 65 6.00 -1.03 6.55
CA GLN A 65 6.37 -1.12 5.15
C GLN A 65 7.33 0.00 4.74
N ARG A 66 7.08 1.23 5.17
CA ARG A 66 8.00 2.35 4.92
C ARG A 66 9.38 2.08 5.51
N ALA A 67 9.44 1.67 6.78
CA ALA A 67 10.71 1.35 7.45
C ALA A 67 11.45 0.19 6.77
N ALA A 68 10.74 -0.86 6.36
CA ALA A 68 11.34 -1.99 5.65
C ALA A 68 11.83 -1.58 4.25
N ALA A 69 11.11 -0.69 3.55
CA ALA A 69 11.56 -0.17 2.27
C ALA A 69 12.90 0.56 2.41
N ASP A 70 13.05 1.41 3.43
CA ASP A 70 14.29 2.14 3.72
C ASP A 70 15.46 1.18 4.00
N VAL A 71 15.24 0.13 4.81
CA VAL A 71 16.28 -0.88 5.14
C VAL A 71 16.76 -1.64 3.90
N HIS A 72 15.85 -1.96 2.98
CA HIS A 72 16.15 -2.80 1.80
C HIS A 72 16.52 -1.98 0.54
N GLY A 73 16.63 -0.65 0.66
CA GLY A 73 16.92 0.22 -0.48
C GLY A 73 15.80 0.23 -1.52
N CYS A 74 14.55 0.11 -1.07
CA CYS A 74 13.36 0.21 -1.90
C CYS A 74 12.73 1.60 -1.75
N ALA A 75 12.23 2.17 -2.85
CA ALA A 75 11.30 3.29 -2.76
C ALA A 75 9.99 2.83 -2.09
N PHE A 76 9.28 3.77 -1.46
CA PHE A 76 7.96 3.51 -0.87
C PHE A 76 6.88 4.41 -1.48
N TRP A 77 5.76 3.79 -1.91
CA TRP A 77 4.57 4.50 -2.37
C TRP A 77 3.42 4.33 -1.36
N ASP A 78 2.94 5.45 -0.84
CA ASP A 78 1.83 5.49 0.11
C ASP A 78 0.48 5.60 -0.61
N THR A 79 -0.13 4.46 -0.90
CA THR A 79 -1.42 4.41 -1.61
C THR A 79 -2.54 5.07 -0.79
N GLN A 80 -2.52 4.94 0.54
CA GLN A 80 -3.52 5.62 1.39
C GLN A 80 -3.41 7.14 1.23
N ALA A 81 -2.20 7.69 1.30
CA ALA A 81 -1.98 9.12 1.09
C ALA A 81 -2.41 9.56 -0.32
N ALA A 82 -2.07 8.79 -1.36
CA ALA A 82 -2.47 9.07 -2.74
C ALA A 82 -4.00 9.09 -2.95
N MET A 83 -4.75 8.31 -2.17
CA MET A 83 -6.21 8.35 -2.16
C MET A 83 -6.81 9.56 -1.42
N GLY A 84 -5.96 10.32 -0.71
CA GLY A 84 -6.34 11.46 0.14
C GLY A 84 -6.36 11.14 1.64
N GLY A 85 -5.61 10.13 2.08
CA GLY A 85 -5.41 9.81 3.49
C GLY A 85 -6.55 9.04 4.15
N PRO A 86 -6.51 8.88 5.50
CA PRO A 86 -7.48 8.09 6.25
C PRO A 86 -8.94 8.45 5.94
N GLY A 87 -9.76 7.42 5.71
CA GLY A 87 -11.18 7.57 5.38
C GLY A 87 -11.45 7.91 3.91
N ALA A 88 -10.42 7.97 3.06
CA ALA A 88 -10.56 8.11 1.62
C ALA A 88 -11.51 7.07 1.01
N ILE A 89 -11.50 5.82 1.45
CA ILE A 89 -12.34 4.78 0.84
C ILE A 89 -13.83 5.10 0.93
N ALA A 90 -14.26 5.80 1.98
CA ALA A 90 -15.64 6.22 2.14
C ALA A 90 -16.00 7.33 1.12
N ARG A 91 -15.07 8.25 0.84
CA ARG A 91 -15.22 9.29 -0.19
C ARG A 91 -15.20 8.67 -1.59
N TRP A 92 -14.27 7.76 -1.84
CA TRP A 92 -14.16 7.01 -3.10
C TRP A 92 -15.41 6.17 -3.35
N ARG A 93 -16.00 5.57 -2.31
CA ARG A 93 -17.27 4.87 -2.46
C ARG A 93 -18.42 5.80 -2.86
N LYS A 94 -18.51 7.00 -2.27
CA LYS A 94 -19.52 8.01 -2.67
C LYS A 94 -19.33 8.44 -4.12
N ALA A 95 -18.09 8.53 -4.59
CA ALA A 95 -17.73 8.84 -5.98
C ALA A 95 -17.83 7.64 -6.93
N ARG A 96 -18.32 6.47 -6.48
CA ARG A 96 -18.37 5.21 -7.26
C ARG A 96 -17.01 4.66 -7.70
N LEU A 97 -15.91 5.12 -7.09
CA LEU A 97 -14.56 4.62 -7.32
C LEU A 97 -14.24 3.37 -6.49
N ALA A 98 -14.98 3.13 -5.40
CA ALA A 98 -14.81 1.93 -4.56
C ALA A 98 -16.02 0.98 -4.59
N ALA A 99 -15.74 -0.33 -4.48
CA ALA A 99 -16.74 -1.38 -4.37
C ALA A 99 -17.55 -1.29 -3.06
N GLY A 100 -18.64 -2.05 -2.99
CA GLY A 100 -19.58 -1.98 -1.86
C GLY A 100 -18.98 -2.43 -0.53
N ASP A 101 -17.99 -3.32 -0.59
CA ASP A 101 -17.25 -3.85 0.55
C ASP A 101 -16.30 -2.83 1.20
N ARG A 102 -15.97 -1.73 0.52
CA ARG A 102 -14.98 -0.72 0.93
C ARG A 102 -13.59 -1.33 1.18
N VAL A 103 -13.25 -2.36 0.40
CA VAL A 103 -11.92 -2.96 0.33
C VAL A 103 -11.40 -2.87 -1.10
N HIS A 104 -12.21 -3.29 -2.06
CA HIS A 104 -11.83 -3.27 -3.46
C HIS A 104 -12.20 -1.95 -4.12
N LEU A 105 -11.42 -1.57 -5.13
CA LEU A 105 -11.76 -0.46 -6.01
C LEU A 105 -12.58 -0.98 -7.19
N THR A 106 -13.37 -0.09 -7.79
CA THR A 106 -13.96 -0.35 -9.10
C THR A 106 -12.90 -0.23 -10.19
N ARG A 107 -13.23 -0.60 -11.42
CA ARG A 107 -12.36 -0.36 -12.59
C ARG A 107 -11.91 1.11 -12.65
N ASP A 108 -12.86 2.05 -12.57
CA ASP A 108 -12.56 3.48 -12.66
C ASP A 108 -11.71 3.96 -11.48
N GLY A 109 -11.93 3.40 -10.28
CA GLY A 109 -11.08 3.67 -9.12
C GLY A 109 -9.64 3.19 -9.30
N TYR A 110 -9.44 1.98 -9.82
CA TYR A 110 -8.10 1.48 -10.15
C TYR A 110 -7.46 2.29 -11.28
N THR A 111 -8.22 2.70 -12.29
CA THR A 111 -7.71 3.58 -13.36
C THR A 111 -7.21 4.91 -12.80
N GLN A 112 -8.03 5.61 -12.02
CA GLN A 112 -7.64 6.89 -11.42
C GLN A 112 -6.41 6.75 -10.51
N LEU A 113 -6.34 5.71 -9.69
CA LEU A 113 -5.18 5.46 -8.83
C LEU A 113 -3.92 5.15 -9.66
N GLY A 114 -4.07 4.37 -10.73
CA GLY A 114 -2.98 4.04 -11.65
C GLY A 114 -2.43 5.26 -12.39
N GLU A 115 -3.28 6.20 -12.79
CA GLU A 115 -2.86 7.47 -13.40
C GLU A 115 -2.03 8.32 -12.44
N VAL A 116 -2.47 8.46 -11.18
CA VAL A 116 -1.73 9.19 -10.13
C VAL A 116 -0.38 8.52 -9.86
N TRP A 117 -0.37 7.20 -9.75
CA TRP A 117 0.87 6.43 -9.54
C TRP A 117 1.85 6.60 -10.72
N ALA A 118 1.36 6.51 -11.96
CA ALA A 118 2.19 6.63 -13.15
C ALA A 118 2.75 8.06 -13.31
N ALA A 119 1.95 9.08 -12.99
CA ALA A 119 2.42 10.46 -12.97
C ALA A 119 3.54 10.67 -11.95
N ALA A 120 3.37 10.15 -10.72
CA ALA A 120 4.37 10.25 -9.67
C ALA A 120 5.67 9.51 -10.03
N LEU A 121 5.57 8.30 -10.60
CA LEU A 121 6.74 7.55 -11.04
C LEU A 121 7.51 8.30 -12.13
N LYS A 122 6.82 8.81 -13.15
CA LYS A 122 7.46 9.60 -14.23
C LYS A 122 8.16 10.84 -13.68
N ALA A 123 7.53 11.55 -12.75
CA ALA A 123 8.12 12.72 -12.11
C ALA A 123 9.39 12.35 -11.32
N ALA A 124 9.39 11.22 -10.60
CA ALA A 124 10.54 10.75 -9.84
C ALA A 124 11.72 10.28 -10.72
N LEU A 125 11.43 9.78 -11.93
CA LEU A 125 12.44 9.28 -12.86
C LEU A 125 13.00 10.36 -13.81
N THR A 126 12.39 11.54 -13.85
CA THR A 126 12.87 12.64 -14.69
C THR A 126 13.70 13.58 -13.81
N PRO A 127 15.03 13.66 -13.98
CA PRO A 127 15.83 14.64 -13.25
C PRO A 127 15.40 16.08 -13.60
N PRO A 128 15.61 17.05 -12.68
CA PRO A 128 15.30 18.46 -12.92
C PRO A 128 16.09 19.05 -14.09
#